data_AF-A0A2K6GHM1-F1
#
_entry.id   AF-A0A2K6GHM1-F1
#
_cell.length_a   1.000
_cell.length_b   1.000
_cell.length_c   1.000
_cell.angle_alpha   90.00
_cell.angle_beta   90.00
_cell.angle_gamma   90.00
#
_symmetry.space_group_name_H-M   'P 1'
#
loop_
_entity.id
_entity.type
_entity.pdbx_description
1 polymer ?
#
loop_
_entity_poly.entity_id
_entity_poly.type
_entity_poly.pdbx_seq_one_letter_code
_entity_poly.pdbx_strand_id
1 'polypeptide(L)'
;MAAPSGGSSGGGASLWAVLLLGAVAVRPAEAVSEPTTVAFDVRPGGVVHSFSQNVGPGDKYTCKFTYASQGGTNEQWQMSLGTSEDHQHFTCTIWRPQGKSYLYFTEFKAEVRGAEIEYAMAYSKAAFERESDVPLKNEEFEVTKTAVAHRPGAFKAELSKLVIVAKASRTEL
;
A
#
# COMPACT_ATOMS: atom_id res chain seq x y z
N MET A 1 11.93 -9.49 92.96
CA MET A 1 12.76 -10.09 91.91
C MET A 1 11.91 -11.11 91.19
N ALA A 2 11.75 -10.94 89.87
CA ALA A 2 10.69 -11.56 89.07
C ALA A 2 10.98 -13.02 88.71
N ALA A 3 9.88 -13.73 88.49
CA ALA A 3 9.72 -15.15 88.20
C ALA A 3 10.28 -15.57 86.82
N PRO A 4 10.43 -16.89 86.58
CA PRO A 4 11.08 -17.49 85.41
C PRO A 4 10.06 -17.85 84.30
N SER A 5 10.53 -18.72 83.38
CA SER A 5 9.83 -19.44 82.29
C SER A 5 9.86 -18.70 80.94
N GLY A 6 10.23 -19.33 79.82
CA GLY A 6 10.66 -20.70 79.59
C GLY A 6 10.74 -20.98 78.08
N GLY A 7 11.59 -21.95 77.72
CA GLY A 7 11.53 -22.74 76.49
C GLY A 7 11.78 -21.99 75.17
N SER A 8 12.11 -22.64 74.07
CA SER A 8 12.45 -24.02 73.73
C SER A 8 12.87 -23.97 72.25
N SER A 9 13.71 -24.92 71.81
CA SER A 9 13.76 -25.46 70.44
C SER A 9 13.89 -24.44 69.29
N GLY A 10 15.03 -24.35 68.60
CA GLY A 10 15.43 -25.41 67.66
C GLY A 10 15.17 -24.96 66.22
N GLY A 11 15.96 -25.45 65.27
CA GLY A 11 15.67 -25.34 63.84
C GLY A 11 16.67 -24.47 63.07
N GLY A 12 17.46 -25.13 62.24
CA GLY A 12 18.38 -24.48 61.31
C GLY A 12 17.66 -23.63 60.25
N ALA A 13 18.35 -22.62 59.75
CA ALA A 13 18.01 -21.89 58.54
C ALA A 13 19.19 -22.11 57.59
N SER A 14 19.13 -23.06 56.66
CA SER A 14 18.32 -23.08 55.42
C SER A 14 18.61 -21.90 54.50
N LEU A 15 19.41 -22.24 53.49
CA LEU A 15 19.84 -21.50 52.31
C LEU A 15 18.64 -21.03 51.47
N TRP A 16 18.47 -19.73 51.21
CA TRP A 16 17.79 -19.26 49.99
C TRP A 16 18.32 -17.88 49.60
N ALA A 17 19.31 -17.86 48.72
CA ALA A 17 19.67 -16.66 47.96
C ALA A 17 18.63 -16.50 46.85
N VAL A 18 17.85 -15.42 46.91
CA VAL A 18 16.78 -15.10 45.95
C VAL A 18 17.42 -14.66 44.63
N LEU A 19 17.30 -15.49 43.59
CA LEU A 19 17.61 -15.10 42.21
C LEU A 19 16.47 -14.23 41.67
N LEU A 20 16.72 -12.93 41.50
CA LEU A 20 15.84 -12.04 40.75
C LEU A 20 16.05 -12.26 39.25
N LEU A 21 15.21 -13.09 38.61
CA LEU A 21 15.10 -13.10 37.15
C LEU A 21 14.33 -11.84 36.71
N GLY A 22 15.05 -10.85 36.19
CA GLY A 22 14.45 -9.74 35.46
C GLY A 22 13.85 -10.25 34.15
N ALA A 23 12.52 -10.24 34.04
CA ALA A 23 11.83 -10.48 32.80
C ALA A 23 12.10 -9.31 31.84
N VAL A 24 13.02 -9.50 30.89
CA VAL A 24 13.18 -8.59 29.76
C VAL A 24 11.92 -8.71 28.91
N ALA A 25 11.07 -7.69 28.96
CA ALA A 25 9.92 -7.57 28.07
C ALA A 25 10.42 -7.38 26.64
N VAL A 26 10.51 -8.46 25.88
CA VAL A 26 10.71 -8.39 24.43
C VAL A 26 9.43 -7.82 23.84
N ARG A 27 9.48 -6.56 23.41
CA ARG A 27 8.40 -5.98 22.61
C ARG A 27 8.35 -6.74 21.28
N PRO A 28 7.18 -7.22 20.83
CA PRO A 28 7.06 -7.72 19.47
C PRO A 28 7.43 -6.56 18.52
N ALA A 29 8.35 -6.82 17.60
CA ALA A 29 8.56 -5.93 16.47
C ALA A 29 7.30 -6.03 15.60
N GLU A 30 6.52 -4.95 15.53
CA GLU A 30 5.38 -4.89 14.60
C GLU A 30 5.90 -4.98 13.16
N ALA A 31 5.30 -5.89 12.39
CA ALA A 31 5.70 -6.16 11.03
C ALA A 31 5.19 -5.03 10.13
N VAL A 32 6.05 -4.06 9.83
CA VAL A 32 5.81 -3.10 8.75
C VAL A 32 5.74 -3.90 7.45
N SER A 33 4.55 -3.95 6.85
CA SER A 33 4.34 -4.65 5.58
C SER A 33 4.99 -3.83 4.47
N GLU A 34 6.13 -4.29 3.94
CA GLU A 34 6.78 -3.61 2.81
C GLU A 34 5.86 -3.60 1.57
N PRO A 35 5.85 -2.51 0.78
CA PRO A 35 5.05 -2.45 -0.44
C PRO A 35 5.45 -3.53 -1.45
N THR A 36 4.47 -4.26 -1.98
CA THR A 36 4.70 -5.24 -3.04
C THR A 36 4.73 -4.54 -4.38
N THR A 37 5.88 -4.54 -5.05
CA THR A 37 6.08 -3.90 -6.35
C THR A 37 6.33 -4.93 -7.44
N VAL A 38 5.59 -4.83 -8.55
CA VAL A 38 5.74 -5.71 -9.71
C VAL A 38 5.85 -4.90 -11.00
N ALA A 39 6.61 -5.43 -11.96
CA ALA A 39 6.72 -4.86 -13.29
C ALA A 39 5.71 -5.52 -14.27
N PHE A 40 5.22 -4.75 -15.23
CA PHE A 40 4.37 -5.25 -16.32
C PHE A 40 4.57 -4.40 -17.58
N ASP A 41 4.27 -4.97 -18.75
CA ASP A 41 4.39 -4.25 -20.02
C ASP A 41 3.05 -3.59 -20.41
N VAL A 42 3.10 -2.30 -20.67
CA VAL A 42 2.06 -1.55 -21.38
C VAL A 42 2.26 -1.75 -22.87
N ARG A 43 1.28 -2.41 -23.52
CA ARG A 43 1.36 -2.77 -24.94
C ARG A 43 0.47 -1.84 -25.78
N PRO A 44 1.01 -1.17 -26.81
CA PRO A 44 0.21 -0.40 -27.74
C PRO A 44 -0.53 -1.29 -28.75
N GLY A 45 -1.38 -0.66 -29.57
CA GLY A 45 -2.06 -1.29 -30.70
C GLY A 45 -3.57 -1.04 -30.74
N GLY A 46 -4.08 -0.17 -29.85
CA GLY A 46 -5.50 0.16 -29.75
C GLY A 46 -6.36 -0.95 -29.12
N VAL A 47 -5.75 -2.03 -28.63
CA VAL A 47 -6.44 -3.13 -27.95
C VAL A 47 -6.48 -2.84 -26.46
N VAL A 48 -7.64 -3.11 -25.85
CA VAL A 48 -7.83 -2.96 -24.40
C VAL A 48 -7.08 -4.08 -23.67
N HIS A 49 -6.28 -3.71 -22.68
CA HIS A 49 -5.54 -4.61 -21.81
C HIS A 49 -5.85 -4.33 -20.34
N SER A 50 -5.68 -5.34 -19.50
CA SER A 50 -5.78 -5.21 -18.05
C SER A 50 -4.62 -5.90 -17.36
N PHE A 51 -4.12 -5.28 -16.30
CA PHE A 51 -3.17 -5.84 -15.35
C PHE A 51 -3.72 -5.67 -13.93
N SER A 52 -3.55 -6.65 -13.05
CA SER A 52 -4.13 -6.63 -11.71
C SER A 52 -3.17 -7.23 -10.70
N GLN A 53 -3.15 -6.68 -9.50
CA GLN A 53 -2.42 -7.22 -8.36
C GLN A 53 -3.27 -7.20 -7.09
N ASN A 54 -2.99 -8.16 -6.21
CA ASN A 54 -3.62 -8.29 -4.91
C ASN A 54 -2.60 -8.04 -3.80
N VAL A 55 -3.07 -7.59 -2.64
CA VAL A 55 -2.26 -7.45 -1.41
C VAL A 55 -3.13 -7.62 -0.16
N GLY A 56 -2.46 -7.88 0.97
CA GLY A 56 -3.09 -8.06 2.27
C GLY A 56 -3.57 -9.50 2.51
N PRO A 57 -3.99 -9.82 3.74
CA PRO A 57 -4.41 -11.17 4.10
C PRO A 57 -5.58 -11.66 3.23
N GLY A 58 -5.42 -12.82 2.60
CA GLY A 58 -6.45 -13.44 1.77
C GLY A 58 -6.85 -12.63 0.54
N ASP A 59 -5.92 -11.88 -0.07
CA ASP A 59 -6.15 -11.05 -1.24
C ASP A 59 -7.27 -10.01 -1.05
N LYS A 60 -7.39 -9.48 0.19
CA LYS A 60 -8.45 -8.53 0.57
C LYS A 60 -8.50 -7.30 -0.34
N TYR A 61 -7.35 -6.79 -0.76
CA TYR A 61 -7.26 -5.61 -1.61
C TYR A 61 -6.77 -5.98 -3.00
N THR A 62 -7.43 -5.43 -4.02
CA THR A 62 -7.03 -5.59 -5.43
C THR A 62 -6.92 -4.22 -6.08
N CYS A 63 -5.87 -4.00 -6.87
CA CYS A 63 -5.80 -2.89 -7.82
C CYS A 63 -5.73 -3.45 -9.24
N LYS A 64 -6.65 -3.02 -10.10
CA LYS A 64 -6.70 -3.39 -11.50
C LYS A 64 -6.51 -2.15 -12.37
N PHE A 65 -5.53 -2.17 -13.25
CA PHE A 65 -5.31 -1.15 -14.26
C PHE A 65 -5.76 -1.67 -15.62
N THR A 66 -6.68 -0.94 -16.27
CA THR A 66 -7.19 -1.22 -17.61
C THR A 66 -6.86 -0.03 -18.52
N TYR A 67 -6.36 -0.29 -19.71
CA TYR A 67 -5.95 0.76 -20.63
C TYR A 67 -6.06 0.31 -22.09
N ALA A 68 -6.09 1.29 -23.00
CA ALA A 68 -5.75 1.09 -24.39
C ALA A 68 -4.87 2.25 -24.86
N SER A 69 -3.88 1.95 -25.69
CA SER A 69 -2.92 2.93 -26.18
C SER A 69 -2.44 2.65 -27.60
N GLN A 70 -1.88 3.68 -28.22
CA GLN A 70 -1.18 3.63 -29.50
C GLN A 70 0.29 3.96 -29.30
N GLY A 71 1.17 3.43 -30.15
CA GLY A 71 2.61 3.64 -30.04
C GLY A 71 3.41 2.60 -30.83
N GLY A 72 4.73 2.80 -30.90
CA GLY A 72 5.63 1.94 -31.69
C GLY A 72 6.23 0.77 -30.93
N THR A 73 6.32 0.85 -29.59
CA THR A 73 7.00 -0.15 -28.76
C THR A 73 6.27 -0.36 -27.44
N ASN A 74 6.41 -1.54 -26.85
CA ASN A 74 5.97 -1.78 -25.47
C ASN A 74 6.76 -0.90 -24.50
N GLU A 75 6.14 -0.57 -23.38
CA GLU A 75 6.80 0.14 -22.30
C GLU A 75 6.68 -0.66 -21.00
N GLN A 76 7.80 -0.85 -20.29
CA GLN A 76 7.77 -1.46 -18.96
C GLN A 76 7.30 -0.43 -17.93
N TRP A 77 6.28 -0.81 -17.17
CA TRP A 77 5.68 -0.05 -16.08
C TRP A 77 5.77 -0.83 -14.77
N GLN A 78 5.51 -0.15 -13.66
CA GLN A 78 5.47 -0.76 -12.34
C GLN A 78 4.14 -0.47 -11.65
N MET A 79 3.69 -1.43 -10.85
CA MET A 79 2.56 -1.30 -9.93
C MET A 79 3.05 -1.68 -8.54
N SER A 80 2.84 -0.80 -7.56
CA SER A 80 3.18 -1.02 -6.16
C SER A 80 1.95 -0.90 -5.29
N LEU A 81 1.75 -1.93 -4.47
CA LEU A 81 0.65 -2.05 -3.53
C LEU A 81 1.19 -2.02 -2.10
N GLY A 82 0.68 -1.11 -1.29
CA GLY A 82 1.00 -1.00 0.14
C GLY A 82 -0.26 -1.05 0.99
N THR A 83 -0.14 -1.57 2.21
CA THR A 83 -1.19 -1.48 3.23
C THR A 83 -0.64 -0.79 4.47
N SER A 84 -1.46 0.00 5.16
CA SER A 84 -1.12 0.49 6.49
C SER A 84 -1.02 -0.66 7.49
N GLU A 85 -0.35 -0.40 8.61
CA GLU A 85 -0.15 -1.35 9.71
C GLU A 85 -1.48 -1.81 10.34
N ASP A 86 -2.45 -0.91 10.48
CA ASP A 86 -3.81 -1.21 10.94
C ASP A 86 -4.69 -1.86 9.86
N HIS A 87 -4.13 -2.11 8.67
CA HIS A 87 -4.80 -2.57 7.46
C HIS A 87 -6.06 -1.77 7.09
N GLN A 88 -6.21 -0.53 7.56
CA GLN A 88 -7.35 0.33 7.23
C GLN A 88 -7.13 1.13 5.94
N HIS A 89 -5.89 1.33 5.52
CA HIS A 89 -5.56 2.05 4.30
C HIS A 89 -4.78 1.15 3.34
N PHE A 90 -5.06 1.34 2.06
CA PHE A 90 -4.45 0.65 0.95
C PHE A 90 -4.03 1.69 -0.10
N THR A 91 -2.80 1.57 -0.57
CA THR A 91 -2.24 2.46 -1.59
C THR A 91 -1.91 1.64 -2.84
N CYS A 92 -2.40 2.09 -3.99
CA CYS A 92 -2.01 1.59 -5.30
C CYS A 92 -1.31 2.68 -6.09
N THR A 93 -0.05 2.46 -6.45
CA THR A 93 0.72 3.36 -7.32
C THR A 93 1.07 2.63 -8.60
N ILE A 94 0.76 3.22 -9.76
CA ILE A 94 1.09 2.68 -11.09
C ILE A 94 1.91 3.74 -11.80
N TRP A 95 3.10 3.43 -12.30
CA TRP A 95 3.95 4.45 -12.92
C TRP A 95 4.93 3.91 -13.94
N ARG A 96 5.41 4.81 -14.80
CA ARG A 96 6.55 4.58 -15.67
C ARG A 96 7.85 4.89 -14.93
N PRO A 97 8.76 3.92 -14.73
CA PRO A 97 10.01 4.16 -13.99
C PRO A 97 10.92 5.22 -14.60
N GLN A 98 10.84 5.45 -15.92
CA GLN A 98 11.62 6.46 -16.64
C GLN A 98 10.97 7.87 -16.63
N GLY A 99 9.95 8.08 -15.79
CA GLY A 99 9.30 9.38 -15.63
C GLY A 99 8.25 9.71 -16.70
N LYS A 100 8.56 9.54 -17.98
CA LYS A 100 7.66 9.87 -19.09
C LYS A 100 7.29 8.65 -19.93
N SER A 101 6.00 8.46 -20.19
CA SER A 101 5.51 7.56 -21.23
C SER A 101 5.48 8.25 -22.59
N TYR A 102 5.85 7.52 -23.64
CA TYR A 102 5.74 7.95 -25.04
C TYR A 102 4.53 7.30 -25.75
N LEU A 103 3.73 6.51 -25.04
CA LEU A 103 2.50 5.96 -25.56
C LEU A 103 1.40 7.01 -25.57
N TYR A 104 0.56 6.96 -26.60
CA TYR A 104 -0.65 7.74 -26.70
C TYR A 104 -1.82 6.94 -26.10
N PHE A 105 -2.24 7.27 -24.89
CA PHE A 105 -3.34 6.57 -24.22
C PHE A 105 -4.70 7.06 -24.75
N THR A 106 -5.49 6.16 -25.33
CA THR A 106 -6.85 6.48 -25.76
C THR A 106 -7.84 6.36 -24.61
N GLU A 107 -7.60 5.43 -23.69
CA GLU A 107 -8.38 5.25 -22.48
C GLU A 107 -7.52 4.66 -21.35
N PHE A 108 -7.85 5.05 -20.12
CA PHE A 108 -7.38 4.37 -18.91
C PHE A 108 -8.46 4.33 -17.84
N LYS A 109 -8.38 3.30 -17.00
CA LYS A 109 -9.16 3.12 -15.77
C LYS A 109 -8.39 2.29 -14.76
N ALA A 110 -8.20 2.80 -13.55
CA ALA A 110 -7.69 2.05 -12.41
C ALA A 110 -8.82 1.81 -11.40
N GLU A 111 -9.05 0.55 -11.04
CA GLU A 111 -10.13 0.12 -10.15
C GLU A 111 -9.55 -0.53 -8.90
N VAL A 112 -10.12 -0.22 -7.73
CA VAL A 112 -9.76 -0.84 -6.46
C VAL A 112 -10.92 -1.70 -5.92
N ARG A 113 -10.59 -2.80 -5.25
CA ARG A 113 -11.56 -3.65 -4.53
C ARG A 113 -11.15 -3.82 -3.07
N GLY A 114 -12.13 -4.03 -2.20
CA GLY A 114 -11.94 -4.15 -0.75
C GLY A 114 -11.76 -2.82 0.00
N ALA A 115 -11.77 -1.69 -0.73
CA ALA A 115 -11.57 -0.35 -0.22
C ALA A 115 -12.34 0.69 -1.06
N GLU A 116 -12.63 1.84 -0.47
CA GLU A 116 -13.17 3.03 -1.15
C GLU A 116 -12.07 4.10 -1.28
N ILE A 117 -11.99 4.74 -2.45
CA ILE A 117 -10.98 5.77 -2.77
C ILE A 117 -11.26 7.02 -1.93
N GLU A 118 -10.26 7.44 -1.14
CA GLU A 118 -10.26 8.71 -0.43
C GLU A 118 -9.48 9.79 -1.19
N TYR A 119 -8.44 9.38 -1.91
CA TYR A 119 -7.62 10.27 -2.71
C TYR A 119 -7.12 9.57 -3.97
N ALA A 120 -7.13 10.29 -5.08
CA ALA A 120 -6.56 9.84 -6.33
C ALA A 120 -5.95 11.00 -7.11
N MET A 121 -4.82 10.74 -7.77
CA MET A 121 -4.15 11.70 -8.63
C MET A 121 -3.53 10.99 -9.83
N ALA A 122 -3.58 11.66 -10.98
CA ALA A 122 -2.97 11.21 -12.23
C ALA A 122 -1.95 12.25 -12.71
N TYR A 123 -0.91 11.80 -13.40
CA TYR A 123 0.19 12.65 -13.84
C TYR A 123 0.55 12.35 -15.30
N SER A 124 0.72 13.39 -16.12
CA SER A 124 1.23 13.26 -17.50
C SER A 124 2.71 12.94 -17.50
N LYS A 125 3.45 13.38 -16.47
CA LYS A 125 4.86 13.12 -16.25
C LYS A 125 5.10 12.77 -14.78
N ALA A 126 5.76 11.65 -14.54
CA ALA A 126 6.21 11.25 -13.22
C ALA A 126 7.59 11.85 -12.92
N ALA A 127 7.84 12.14 -11.65
CA ALA A 127 9.13 12.60 -11.17
C ALA A 127 10.24 11.58 -11.50
N PHE A 128 11.32 12.05 -12.09
CA PHE A 128 12.49 11.26 -12.45
C PHE A 128 13.74 12.16 -12.45
N GLU A 129 14.82 11.68 -11.82
CA GLU A 129 16.04 12.46 -11.58
C GLU A 129 15.79 13.83 -10.93
N ARG A 130 15.91 14.93 -11.69
CA ARG A 130 15.70 16.31 -11.21
C ARG A 130 14.34 16.89 -11.59
N GLU A 131 13.53 16.12 -12.31
CA GLU A 131 12.24 16.57 -12.81
C GLU A 131 11.13 16.26 -11.81
N SER A 132 10.18 17.17 -11.67
CA SER A 132 9.03 16.99 -10.79
C SER A 132 7.86 16.31 -11.50
N ASP A 133 6.95 15.76 -10.70
CA ASP A 133 5.63 15.32 -11.16
C ASP A 133 4.89 16.49 -11.87
N VAL A 134 4.22 16.20 -12.98
CA VAL A 134 3.29 17.13 -13.66
C VAL A 134 1.89 16.54 -13.58
N PRO A 135 1.01 17.08 -12.72
CA PRO A 135 -0.33 16.54 -12.54
C PRO A 135 -1.18 16.75 -13.80
N LEU A 136 -2.06 15.80 -14.08
CA LEU A 136 -3.17 16.02 -15.01
C LEU A 136 -4.13 17.04 -14.43
N LYS A 137 -4.82 17.77 -15.30
CA LYS A 137 -5.88 18.66 -14.82
C LYS A 137 -7.09 17.85 -14.35
N ASN A 138 -7.84 18.39 -13.41
CA ASN A 138 -9.02 17.71 -12.84
C ASN A 138 -10.10 17.42 -13.90
N GLU A 139 -10.18 18.20 -14.97
CA GLU A 139 -11.09 17.94 -16.10
C GLU A 139 -10.66 16.78 -17.01
N GLU A 140 -9.45 16.26 -16.89
CA GLU A 140 -8.93 15.18 -17.74
C GLU A 140 -9.29 13.79 -17.22
N PHE A 141 -9.72 13.67 -15.97
CA PHE A 141 -10.06 12.41 -15.35
C PHE A 141 -11.23 12.56 -14.36
N GLU A 142 -11.79 11.43 -13.96
CA GLU A 142 -12.82 11.35 -12.95
C GLU A 142 -12.45 10.34 -11.88
N VAL A 143 -12.86 10.64 -10.66
CA VAL A 143 -12.68 9.78 -9.50
C VAL A 143 -14.05 9.42 -8.98
N THR A 144 -14.31 8.12 -8.91
CA THR A 144 -15.50 7.53 -8.29
C THR A 144 -15.09 6.85 -6.98
N LYS A 145 -16.05 6.24 -6.26
CA LYS A 145 -15.77 5.53 -5.02
C LYS A 145 -14.73 4.42 -5.16
N THR A 146 -14.59 3.80 -6.33
CA THR A 146 -13.75 2.61 -6.51
C THR A 146 -12.91 2.66 -7.79
N ALA A 147 -13.01 3.72 -8.59
CA ALA A 147 -12.26 3.82 -9.84
C ALA A 147 -11.80 5.24 -10.16
N VAL A 148 -10.65 5.33 -10.81
CA VAL A 148 -10.09 6.54 -11.44
C VAL A 148 -10.02 6.28 -12.93
N ALA A 149 -10.69 7.09 -13.74
CA ALA A 149 -10.77 6.90 -15.19
C ALA A 149 -10.52 8.19 -15.95
N HIS A 150 -10.02 8.09 -17.18
CA HIS A 150 -9.94 9.24 -18.08
C HIS A 150 -11.34 9.81 -18.37
N ARG A 151 -11.42 11.11 -18.65
CA ARG A 151 -12.62 11.75 -19.20
C ARG A 151 -12.52 11.81 -20.73
N PRO A 152 -13.45 11.16 -21.46
CA PRO A 152 -13.46 11.22 -22.93
C PRO A 152 -13.53 12.66 -23.44
N GLY A 153 -12.69 12.98 -24.43
CA GLY A 153 -12.63 14.31 -25.06
C GLY A 153 -11.86 15.38 -24.28
N ALA A 154 -11.53 15.16 -23.01
CA ALA A 154 -10.74 16.09 -22.21
C ALA A 154 -9.31 15.60 -21.95
N PHE A 155 -9.14 14.29 -21.74
CA PHE A 155 -7.84 13.67 -21.50
C PHE A 155 -6.89 13.83 -22.70
N LYS A 156 -5.68 14.36 -22.46
CA LYS A 156 -4.70 14.66 -23.51
C LYS A 156 -3.83 13.48 -23.95
N ALA A 157 -4.25 12.26 -23.63
CA ALA A 157 -3.55 11.02 -23.97
C ALA A 157 -2.16 10.82 -23.32
N GLU A 158 -1.75 11.68 -22.39
CA GLU A 158 -0.49 11.58 -21.66
C GLU A 158 -0.73 11.02 -20.26
N LEU A 159 -0.21 9.82 -19.97
CA LEU A 159 -0.24 9.24 -18.63
C LEU A 159 1.12 8.64 -18.31
N SER A 160 1.66 8.97 -17.13
CA SER A 160 2.93 8.41 -16.64
C SER A 160 2.86 7.90 -15.20
N LYS A 161 1.87 8.34 -14.41
CA LYS A 161 1.69 7.89 -13.02
C LYS A 161 0.24 8.04 -12.55
N LEU A 162 -0.21 7.08 -11.75
CA LEU A 162 -1.44 7.09 -10.98
C LEU A 162 -1.09 6.79 -9.52
N VAL A 163 -1.67 7.56 -8.61
CA VAL A 163 -1.60 7.32 -7.16
C VAL A 163 -3.02 7.23 -6.65
N ILE A 164 -3.36 6.14 -5.96
CA ILE A 164 -4.66 5.90 -5.35
C ILE A 164 -4.43 5.55 -3.89
N VAL A 165 -5.09 6.29 -2.99
CA VAL A 165 -5.19 5.96 -1.57
C VAL A 165 -6.64 5.66 -1.28
N ALA A 166 -6.89 4.46 -0.76
CA ALA A 166 -8.21 3.97 -0.48
C ALA A 166 -8.28 3.44 0.95
N LYS A 167 -9.46 3.58 1.57
CA LYS A 167 -9.75 3.10 2.91
C LYS A 167 -10.59 1.84 2.86
N ALA A 168 -10.24 0.87 3.69
CA ALA A 168 -10.92 -0.41 3.81
C ALA A 168 -12.43 -0.20 3.98
N SER A 169 -13.22 -0.82 3.10
CA SER A 169 -14.67 -0.81 3.23
C SER A 169 -15.07 -1.76 4.36
N ARG A 170 -15.80 -1.27 5.37
CA ARG A 170 -16.49 -2.17 6.31
C ARG A 170 -17.73 -2.71 5.63
N THR A 171 -17.68 -3.98 5.24
CA THR A 171 -18.90 -4.73 4.94
C THR A 171 -19.40 -5.27 6.28
N GLU A 172 -20.30 -4.53 6.93
CA GLU A 172 -21.13 -5.09 8.00
C GLU A 172 -22.10 -6.05 7.29
N LEU A 173 -21.93 -7.35 7.52
CA LEU A 173 -22.83 -8.41 7.02
C LEU A 173 -23.94 -8.67 8.03
#